data_AF-A8NF87-F1
#
_entry.id   AF-A8NF87-F1
#
_cell.length_a   1.000
_cell.length_b   1.000
_cell.length_c   1.000
_cell.angle_alpha   90.00
_cell.angle_beta   90.00
_cell.angle_gamma   90.00
#
_symmetry.space_group_name_H-M   'P 1'
#
loop_
_entity.id
_entity.type
_entity.pdbx_description
1 polymer ?
#
loop_
_entity_poly.entity_id
_entity_poly.type
_entity_poly.pdbx_seq_one_letter_code
_entity_poly.pdbx_strand_id
1 'polypeptide(L)'
;MSSVSSTYPLPVDDDEVKRSELHHRMMQFVFSGKNYVGPVKEALQFGQKRRILDLGTGSGQWAIDMADEFPRAEVIGIDIAPIQPKYVPPNCT
;
A
#
# COMPACT_ATOMS: atom_id res chain seq x y z
N MET A 1 -6.69 0.95 -22.43
CA MET A 1 -7.55 2.12 -22.73
C MET A 1 -7.42 3.04 -21.53
N SER A 2 -6.82 4.21 -21.71
CA SER A 2 -6.55 5.18 -20.65
C SER A 2 -7.86 5.79 -20.15
N SER A 3 -8.33 5.38 -18.97
CA SER A 3 -9.48 6.01 -18.31
C SER A 3 -9.00 7.19 -17.47
N VAL A 4 -8.80 8.34 -18.11
CA VAL A 4 -8.60 9.60 -17.38
C VAL A 4 -9.96 9.98 -16.76
N SER A 5 -10.06 9.89 -15.43
CA SER A 5 -11.23 10.35 -14.69
C SER A 5 -11.20 11.87 -14.58
N SER A 6 -12.35 12.55 -14.66
CA SER A 6 -12.42 14.00 -14.43
C SER A 6 -11.94 14.40 -13.02
N THR A 7 -11.96 13.44 -12.08
CA THR A 7 -11.56 13.64 -10.68
C THR A 7 -10.09 13.28 -10.44
N TYR A 8 -9.47 12.46 -11.30
CA TYR A 8 -8.07 12.08 -11.20
C TYR A 8 -7.41 12.06 -12.59
N PRO A 9 -6.65 13.13 -12.94
CA PRO A 9 -6.18 13.34 -14.31
C PRO A 9 -4.93 12.51 -14.68
N LEU A 10 -4.38 11.72 -13.75
CA LEU A 10 -3.21 10.88 -14.00
C LEU A 10 -3.63 9.50 -14.56
N PRO A 11 -2.76 8.82 -15.33
CA PRO A 11 -3.08 7.51 -15.86
C PRO A 11 -3.18 6.46 -14.74
N VAL A 12 -4.13 5.55 -14.89
CA VAL A 12 -4.43 4.46 -13.95
C VAL A 12 -4.60 3.12 -14.69
N ASP A 13 -4.02 3.02 -15.88
CA ASP A 13 -4.03 1.80 -16.69
C ASP A 13 -3.02 0.76 -16.19
N ASP A 14 -3.10 -0.45 -16.74
CA ASP A 14 -2.29 -1.58 -16.33
C ASP A 14 -0.78 -1.32 -16.40
N ASP A 15 -0.33 -0.45 -17.32
CA ASP A 15 1.09 -0.14 -17.46
C ASP A 15 1.55 0.81 -16.35
N GLU A 16 0.72 1.79 -15.97
CA GLU A 16 0.98 2.60 -14.78
C GLU A 16 0.93 1.78 -13.48
N VAL A 17 -0.01 0.84 -13.36
CA VAL A 17 -0.07 -0.08 -12.22
C VAL A 17 1.23 -0.87 -12.11
N LYS A 18 1.70 -1.49 -13.20
CA LYS A 18 2.99 -2.21 -13.24
C LYS A 18 4.17 -1.30 -12.90
N ARG A 19 4.19 -0.07 -13.42
CA ARG A 19 5.23 0.91 -13.10
C ARG A 19 5.26 1.20 -11.60
N SER A 20 4.09 1.35 -10.97
CA SER A 20 3.95 1.56 -9.53
C SER A 20 4.45 0.36 -8.72
N GLU A 21 4.10 -0.87 -9.11
CA GLU A 21 4.59 -2.09 -8.47
C GLU A 21 6.11 -2.23 -8.56
N LEU A 22 6.69 -1.92 -9.72
CA LEU A 22 8.15 -1.90 -9.90
C LEU A 22 8.80 -0.85 -9.00
N HIS A 23 8.18 0.32 -8.88
CA HIS A 23 8.67 1.37 -7.99
C HIS A 23 8.68 0.92 -6.53
N HIS A 24 7.62 0.28 -6.03
CA HIS A 24 7.58 -0.29 -4.68
C HIS A 24 8.73 -1.28 -4.44
N ARG A 25 8.95 -2.21 -5.37
CA ARG A 25 10.08 -3.18 -5.28
C ARG A 25 11.45 -2.50 -5.30
N MET A 26 11.62 -1.46 -6.12
CA MET A 26 12.84 -0.66 -6.12
C MET A 26 13.07 0.03 -4.78
N MET A 27 12.02 0.57 -4.16
CA MET A 27 12.12 1.21 -2.85
C MET A 27 12.48 0.20 -1.75
N GLN A 28 11.88 -0.99 -1.77
CA GLN A 28 12.31 -2.10 -0.90
C GLN A 28 13.79 -2.41 -1.09
N PHE A 29 14.29 -2.50 -2.34
CA PHE A 29 15.71 -2.73 -2.60
C PHE A 29 16.61 -1.64 -1.99
N VAL A 30 16.25 -0.36 -2.18
CA VAL A 30 16.97 0.78 -1.61
C VAL A 30 16.99 0.72 -0.07
N PHE A 31 15.90 0.28 0.55
CA PHE A 31 15.77 0.15 2.00
C PHE A 31 16.14 -1.24 2.54
N SER A 32 16.94 -2.01 1.80
CA SER A 32 17.42 -3.34 2.22
C SER A 32 16.29 -4.32 2.58
N GLY A 33 15.25 -4.34 1.76
CA GLY A 33 14.06 -5.19 1.87
C GLY A 33 12.99 -4.66 2.83
N LYS A 34 13.09 -3.44 3.33
CA LYS A 34 12.13 -2.89 4.31
C LYS A 34 11.02 -2.07 3.64
N ASN A 35 9.83 -2.13 4.23
CA ASN A 35 8.65 -1.34 3.82
C ASN A 35 8.59 0.05 4.47
N TYR A 36 9.38 0.28 5.53
CA TYR A 36 9.37 1.53 6.29
C TYR A 36 10.76 1.85 6.84
N VAL A 37 10.90 3.10 7.28
CA VAL A 37 12.06 3.60 8.01
C VAL A 37 11.59 4.15 9.36
N GLY A 38 12.43 4.01 10.39
CA GLY A 38 12.13 4.51 11.74
C GLY A 38 11.41 3.49 12.63
N PRO A 39 10.90 3.93 13.80
CA PRO A 39 10.46 3.05 14.88
C PRO A 39 9.03 2.52 14.69
N VAL A 40 8.65 2.16 13.45
CA VAL A 40 7.29 1.71 13.12
C VAL A 40 6.98 0.39 13.78
N LYS A 41 7.95 -0.54 13.81
CA LYS A 41 7.79 -1.84 14.46
C LYS A 41 7.46 -1.68 15.94
N GLU A 42 8.21 -0.83 16.64
CA GLU A 42 7.97 -0.50 18.04
C GLU A 42 6.57 0.11 18.21
N ALA A 43 6.23 1.12 17.41
CA ALA A 43 4.93 1.79 17.48
C ALA A 43 3.74 0.83 17.26
N LEU A 44 3.90 -0.19 16.41
CA LEU A 44 2.86 -1.18 16.09
C LEU A 44 2.81 -2.37 17.05
N GLN A 45 3.89 -2.64 17.80
CA GLN A 45 3.97 -3.80 18.71
C GLN A 45 3.41 -3.52 20.13
N PHE A 46 3.32 -2.27 20.56
CA PHE A 46 2.88 -1.94 21.93
C PHE A 46 1.36 -1.80 22.08
N GLY A 47 0.79 -2.62 22.97
CA GLY A 47 -0.56 -2.43 23.51
C GLY A 47 -1.71 -3.05 22.70
N GLN A 48 -2.78 -2.28 22.51
CA GLN A 48 -4.01 -2.66 21.82
C GLN A 48 -3.82 -2.79 20.30
N LYS A 49 -4.80 -3.34 19.57
CA LYS A 49 -4.80 -3.44 18.10
C LYS A 49 -4.53 -2.06 17.49
N ARG A 50 -3.45 -1.93 16.72
CA ARG A 50 -3.04 -0.68 16.07
C ARG A 50 -3.62 -0.58 14.66
N ARG A 51 -3.70 0.63 14.12
CA ARG A 51 -4.20 0.90 12.77
C ARG A 51 -3.15 1.66 11.97
N ILE A 52 -3.01 1.33 10.70
CA ILE A 52 -2.18 1.99 9.70
C ILE A 52 -3.12 2.56 8.64
N LEU A 53 -2.90 3.82 8.24
CA LEU A 53 -3.62 4.47 7.16
C LEU A 53 -2.64 4.77 6.03
N ASP A 54 -2.86 4.18 4.86
CA ASP A 54 -2.10 4.41 3.63
C ASP A 54 -2.89 5.33 2.71
N LEU A 55 -2.37 6.55 2.48
CA LEU A 55 -3.01 7.60 1.72
C LEU A 55 -2.46 7.64 0.29
N GLY A 56 -3.32 7.47 -0.69
CA GLY A 56 -2.89 7.30 -2.08
C GLY A 56 -2.27 5.92 -2.29
N THR A 57 -2.97 4.88 -1.81
CA THR A 57 -2.45 3.50 -1.77
C THR A 57 -2.17 2.93 -3.18
N GLY A 58 -2.71 3.55 -4.23
CA GLY A 58 -2.53 3.12 -5.61
C GLY A 58 -2.99 1.68 -5.80
N SER A 59 -2.08 0.81 -6.24
CA SER A 59 -2.35 -0.63 -6.39
C SER A 59 -2.53 -1.37 -5.05
N GLY A 60 -2.24 -0.74 -3.91
CA GLY A 60 -2.37 -1.35 -2.60
C GLY A 60 -1.19 -2.24 -2.18
N GLN A 61 -0.14 -2.36 -3.01
CA GLN A 61 0.95 -3.31 -2.74
C GLN A 61 1.67 -3.02 -1.43
N TRP A 62 1.92 -1.75 -1.10
CA TRP A 62 2.54 -1.38 0.16
C TRP A 62 1.66 -1.73 1.36
N ALA A 63 0.35 -1.43 1.27
CA ALA A 63 -0.61 -1.75 2.31
C ALA A 63 -0.71 -3.26 2.56
N ILE A 64 -0.71 -4.07 1.50
CA ILE A 64 -0.70 -5.53 1.59
C ILE A 64 0.57 -6.03 2.30
N ASP A 65 1.74 -5.57 1.86
CA ASP A 65 3.02 -5.99 2.46
C ASP A 65 3.11 -5.60 3.94
N MET A 66 2.59 -4.43 4.31
CA MET A 66 2.50 -3.99 5.71
C MET A 66 1.50 -4.81 6.52
N ALA A 67 0.38 -5.22 5.92
CA ALA A 67 -0.61 -6.07 6.57
C ALA A 67 -0.06 -7.48 6.85
N ASP A 68 0.71 -8.03 5.91
CA ASP A 68 1.43 -9.31 6.07
C ASP A 68 2.54 -9.21 7.11
N GLU A 69 3.32 -8.13 7.12
CA GLU A 69 4.40 -7.92 8.11
C GLU A 69 3.84 -7.71 9.54
N PHE A 70 2.68 -7.06 9.66
CA PHE A 70 2.04 -6.74 10.93
C PHE A 70 0.61 -7.32 11.03
N PRO A 71 0.44 -8.64 11.21
CA PRO A 71 -0.87 -9.30 11.21
C PRO A 71 -1.80 -8.87 12.36
N ARG A 72 -1.26 -8.18 13.37
CA ARG A 72 -2.02 -7.61 14.51
C ARG A 72 -2.42 -6.16 14.29
N ALA A 73 -1.90 -5.49 13.27
CA ALA A 73 -2.33 -4.16 12.87
C ALA A 73 -3.45 -4.28 11.84
N GLU A 74 -4.36 -3.32 11.82
CA GLU A 74 -5.34 -3.13 10.75
C GLU A 74 -4.82 -2.09 9.78
N VAL A 75 -4.67 -2.45 8.53
CA VAL A 75 -4.14 -1.58 7.47
C VAL A 75 -5.31 -1.14 6.59
N ILE A 76 -5.40 0.17 6.37
CA ILE A 76 -6.48 0.79 5.60
C ILE A 76 -5.85 1.56 4.47
N GLY A 77 -6.11 1.14 3.24
CA GLY A 77 -5.73 1.84 2.03
C GLY A 77 -6.86 2.74 1.55
N ILE A 78 -6.53 3.97 1.17
CA ILE A 78 -7.48 4.85 0.48
C ILE A 78 -6.83 5.43 -0.78
N ASP A 79 -7.55 5.39 -1.89
CA ASP A 79 -7.18 6.04 -3.12
C ASP A 79 -8.43 6.59 -3.83
N ILE A 80 -8.21 7.57 -4.70
CA ILE A 80 -9.25 8.12 -5.59
C ILE A 80 -9.48 7.16 -6.76
N ALA A 81 -8.43 6.49 -7.24
CA ALA A 81 -8.49 5.54 -8.33
C ALA A 81 -8.92 4.15 -7.80
N PRO A 82 -10.00 3.54 -8.31
CA PRO A 82 -10.49 2.25 -7.86
C PRO A 82 -9.74 1.08 -8.54
N ILE A 83 -8.43 0.99 -8.32
CA ILE A 83 -7.50 0.04 -8.98
C ILE A 83 -6.95 -1.04 -8.03
N GLN A 84 -7.49 -1.13 -6.82
CA GLN A 84 -7.00 -2.05 -5.78
C GLN A 84 -7.41 -3.50 -6.06
N PRO A 85 -6.59 -4.49 -5.66
CA PRO A 85 -6.90 -5.90 -5.83
C PRO A 85 -8.07 -6.33 -4.93
N LYS A 86 -8.80 -7.35 -5.38
CA LYS A 86 -9.93 -7.92 -4.62
C LYS A 86 -9.49 -8.82 -3.47
N TYR A 87 -8.31 -9.42 -3.58
CA TYR A 87 -7.78 -10.37 -2.61
C TYR A 87 -6.63 -9.71 -1.86
N VAL A 88 -6.87 -9.43 -0.59
CA VAL A 88 -5.93 -8.79 0.33
C VAL A 88 -5.90 -9.59 1.65
N PRO A 89 -4.87 -9.40 2.50
CA PRO A 89 -4.84 -9.99 3.83
C PRO A 89 -6.09 -9.63 4.65
N PRO A 90 -6.53 -10.48 5.60
CA PRO A 90 -7.78 -10.29 6.35
C PRO A 90 -7.78 -9.04 7.25
N ASN A 91 -6.60 -8.46 7.50
CA ASN A 91 -6.39 -7.25 8.26
C ASN A 91 -6.13 -6.02 7.37
N CYS A 92 -6.31 -6.13 6.05
CA CYS A 92 -6.16 -5.04 5.08
C CYS A 92 -7.54 -4.69 4.48
N THR A 93 -7.85 -3.41 4.32
CA THR A 93 -9.10 -2.94 3.69
C THR A 93 -8.84 -1.73 2.83
#